data_AF-A0A0N0TLU6-F1
#
_entry.id   AF-A0A0N0TLU6-F1
#
_cell.length_a   1.000
_cell.length_b   1.000
_cell.length_c   1.000
_cell.angle_alpha   90.00
_cell.angle_beta   90.00
_cell.angle_gamma   90.00
#
_symmetry.space_group_name_H-M   'P 1'
#
loop_
_entity.id
_entity.type
_entity.pdbx_description
1 polymer ?
#
loop_
_entity_poly.entity_id
_entity_poly.type
_entity_poly.pdbx_seq_one_letter_code
_entity_poly.pdbx_strand_id
1 'polypeptide(L)'
;MVADEGVNTAQLRLQGEIVALLERCESLRAERGRTMLVSLLSDVLGEQVSLDGSEVHLQFVGLVRWCCRHAVGLRGLVDCLRLLDPHAPEIARLVDLGDEWAAFRALPTGDWDRLAKALRSVRLSDDPFEERRELRRLAEVSTDGHCDDLPARCNSVWSLFLHLADHNAGSGALLPAMVLVDCLAGRLGDSALAAELRRYNWRLAEKFEVTDLVEQARWRNETKAADDDPDVVHLVFEVDPDPVDQAKVVLSHWLNWKGSGWHGRRRGDAAIRRDDLEAEVDRVIAELEAELGVTPAAERVSAIVVEFALPWEMINTAVEFWPKASPSDVSVPLAVDHPVLVRSLERTRAQ
;
A
#
# COMPACT_ATOMS: atom_id res chain seq x y z
N MET A 1 8.02 35.21 3.02
CA MET A 1 7.84 35.52 1.59
C MET A 1 8.41 34.43 0.67
N VAL A 2 9.62 33.91 0.91
CA VAL A 2 10.21 32.83 0.08
C VAL A 2 9.52 31.47 0.23
N ALA A 3 8.94 31.15 1.39
CA ALA A 3 8.26 29.87 1.62
C ALA A 3 6.96 29.68 0.81
N ASP A 4 6.31 30.78 0.42
CA ASP A 4 5.00 30.77 -0.26
C ASP A 4 5.16 30.61 -1.79
N GLU A 5 6.26 31.11 -2.35
CA GLU A 5 6.58 30.98 -3.78
C GLU A 5 6.85 29.53 -4.20
N GLY A 6 7.54 28.75 -3.36
CA GLY A 6 7.82 27.33 -3.64
C GLY A 6 6.55 26.46 -3.61
N VAL A 7 5.64 26.73 -2.66
CA VAL A 7 4.34 26.04 -2.54
C VAL A 7 3.50 26.31 -3.79
N ASN A 8 3.42 27.57 -4.21
CA ASN A 8 2.68 27.96 -5.42
C ASN A 8 3.28 27.31 -6.69
N THR A 9 4.61 27.21 -6.77
CA THR A 9 5.29 26.57 -7.91
C THR A 9 4.93 25.09 -8.06
N ALA A 10 5.00 24.31 -6.97
CA ALA A 10 4.64 22.90 -6.97
C ALA A 10 3.15 22.68 -7.32
N GLN A 11 2.27 23.52 -6.76
CA GLN A 11 0.85 23.50 -7.07
C GLN A 11 0.58 23.74 -8.57
N LEU A 12 1.18 24.78 -9.15
CA LEU A 12 1.00 25.11 -10.57
C LEU A 12 1.58 24.00 -11.47
N ARG A 13 2.71 23.41 -11.11
CA ARG A 13 3.29 22.26 -11.82
C ARG A 13 2.31 21.09 -11.84
N LEU A 14 1.82 20.66 -10.68
CA LEU A 14 0.90 19.52 -10.57
C LEU A 14 -0.38 19.73 -11.36
N GLN A 15 -1.00 20.93 -11.24
CA GLN A 15 -2.20 21.26 -12.01
C GLN A 15 -1.91 21.25 -13.53
N GLY A 16 -0.79 21.82 -13.96
CA GLY A 16 -0.38 21.83 -15.36
C GLY A 16 -0.14 20.43 -15.93
N GLU A 17 0.51 19.54 -15.18
CA GLU A 17 0.73 18.15 -15.58
C GLU A 17 -0.58 17.37 -15.73
N ILE A 18 -1.53 17.55 -14.81
CA ILE A 18 -2.85 16.91 -14.88
C ILE A 18 -3.61 17.41 -16.12
N VAL A 19 -3.65 18.73 -16.36
CA VAL A 19 -4.27 19.31 -17.56
C VAL A 19 -3.67 18.73 -18.83
N ALA A 20 -2.34 18.69 -18.92
CA ALA A 20 -1.64 18.17 -20.10
C ALA A 20 -1.90 16.67 -20.36
N LEU A 21 -2.28 15.89 -19.34
CA LEU A 21 -2.69 14.49 -19.51
C LEU A 21 -4.14 14.38 -19.98
N LEU A 22 -5.05 15.19 -19.43
CA LEU A 22 -6.44 15.24 -19.90
C LEU A 22 -6.55 15.62 -21.38
N GLU A 23 -5.66 16.50 -21.85
CA GLU A 23 -5.57 16.87 -23.27
C GLU A 23 -5.13 15.74 -24.19
N ARG A 24 -4.38 14.75 -23.67
CA ARG A 24 -3.92 13.60 -24.45
C ARG A 24 -4.96 12.49 -24.56
N CYS A 25 -5.89 12.43 -23.60
CA CYS A 25 -6.95 11.43 -23.54
C CYS A 25 -7.84 11.51 -24.79
N GLU A 26 -7.87 10.44 -25.58
CA GLU A 26 -8.61 10.43 -26.85
C GLU A 26 -10.11 10.61 -26.66
N SER A 27 -10.65 9.97 -25.62
CA SER A 27 -12.05 10.07 -25.20
C SER A 27 -12.50 11.50 -24.88
N LEU A 28 -11.57 12.40 -24.53
CA LEU A 28 -11.87 13.78 -24.15
C LEU A 28 -11.63 14.81 -25.28
N ARG A 29 -11.14 14.37 -26.46
CA ARG A 29 -10.95 15.27 -27.62
C ARG A 29 -12.28 15.84 -28.13
N ALA A 30 -13.34 15.02 -28.13
CA ALA A 30 -14.67 15.44 -28.54
C ALA A 30 -15.44 16.09 -27.39
N GLU A 31 -16.23 17.13 -27.70
CA GLU A 31 -17.08 17.83 -26.73
C GLU A 31 -18.06 16.90 -26.01
N ARG A 32 -18.62 15.93 -26.72
CA ARG A 32 -19.50 14.91 -26.14
C ARG A 32 -18.81 14.11 -25.03
N GLY A 33 -17.54 13.74 -25.22
CA GLY A 33 -16.76 13.01 -24.22
C GLY A 33 -16.50 13.85 -22.97
N ARG A 34 -16.13 15.13 -23.16
CA ARG A 34 -15.95 16.07 -22.03
C ARG A 34 -17.25 16.32 -21.27
N THR A 35 -18.37 16.48 -21.98
CA THR A 35 -19.69 16.67 -21.37
C THR A 35 -20.11 15.43 -20.57
N MET A 36 -19.86 14.22 -21.11
CA MET A 36 -20.12 12.98 -20.39
C MET A 36 -19.27 12.85 -19.13
N LEU A 37 -17.97 13.18 -19.21
CA LEU A 37 -17.07 13.17 -18.05
C LEU A 37 -17.61 14.06 -16.93
N VAL A 38 -18.02 15.28 -17.26
CA VAL A 38 -18.55 16.23 -16.28
C VAL A 38 -19.90 15.80 -15.71
N SER A 39 -20.75 15.16 -16.51
CA SER A 39 -22.00 14.55 -16.01
C SER A 39 -21.71 13.46 -14.98
N LEU A 40 -20.85 12.50 -15.32
CA LEU A 40 -20.46 11.40 -14.41
C LEU A 40 -19.81 11.93 -13.13
N LEU A 41 -18.93 12.93 -13.27
CA LEU A 41 -18.26 13.55 -12.12
C LEU A 41 -19.24 14.28 -11.21
N SER A 42 -20.26 14.94 -11.79
CA SER A 42 -21.32 15.58 -11.02
C SER A 42 -22.14 14.56 -10.22
N ASP A 43 -22.44 13.41 -10.84
CA ASP A 43 -23.16 12.32 -10.17
C ASP A 43 -22.34 11.71 -9.02
N VAL A 44 -21.04 11.47 -9.24
CA VAL A 44 -20.14 10.89 -8.23
C VAL A 44 -19.94 11.84 -7.04
N LEU A 45 -19.88 13.14 -7.28
CA LEU A 45 -19.60 14.14 -6.24
C LEU A 45 -20.87 14.72 -5.60
N GLY A 46 -22.05 14.48 -6.18
CA GLY A 46 -23.31 15.04 -5.70
C GLY A 46 -23.43 16.56 -5.88
N GLU A 47 -22.55 17.17 -6.68
CA GLU A 47 -22.48 18.61 -6.94
C GLU A 47 -22.39 18.87 -8.44
N GLN A 48 -22.97 19.98 -8.90
CA GLN A 48 -22.92 20.35 -10.31
C GLN A 48 -21.51 20.81 -10.70
N VAL A 49 -20.88 20.08 -11.62
CA VAL A 49 -19.61 20.44 -12.24
C VAL A 49 -19.91 21.03 -13.63
N SER A 50 -19.20 22.08 -14.03
CA SER A 50 -19.31 22.69 -15.36
C SER A 50 -17.95 22.81 -16.03
N LEU A 51 -17.96 22.82 -17.36
CA LEU A 51 -16.80 23.21 -18.16
C LEU A 51 -16.93 24.69 -18.51
N ASP A 52 -16.01 25.49 -18.01
CA ASP A 52 -16.00 26.92 -18.29
C ASP A 52 -14.99 27.23 -19.41
N GLY A 53 -15.39 28.06 -20.37
CA GLY A 53 -14.53 28.53 -21.47
C GLY A 53 -14.78 27.85 -22.81
N SER A 54 -14.35 28.52 -23.88
CA SER A 54 -14.52 28.07 -25.28
C SER A 54 -13.39 27.17 -25.76
N GLU A 55 -12.21 27.25 -25.15
CA GLU A 55 -11.03 26.46 -25.52
C GLU A 55 -10.89 25.23 -24.62
N VAL A 56 -10.56 24.09 -25.21
CA VAL A 56 -10.40 22.80 -24.50
C VAL A 56 -9.41 22.90 -23.34
N HIS A 57 -8.29 23.59 -23.56
CA HIS A 57 -7.29 23.84 -22.53
C HIS A 57 -7.89 24.56 -21.30
N LEU A 58 -8.61 25.66 -21.52
CA LEU A 58 -9.21 26.45 -20.46
C LEU A 58 -10.31 25.67 -19.71
N GLN A 59 -11.08 24.84 -20.43
CA GLN A 59 -12.06 23.93 -19.83
C GLN A 59 -11.39 22.97 -18.84
N PHE A 60 -10.27 22.36 -19.23
CA PHE A 60 -9.53 21.46 -18.34
C PHE A 60 -8.83 22.19 -17.19
N VAL A 61 -8.29 23.39 -17.41
CA VAL A 61 -7.73 24.21 -16.32
C VAL A 61 -8.80 24.51 -15.26
N GLY A 62 -10.01 24.89 -15.69
CA GLY A 62 -11.14 25.13 -14.80
C GLY A 62 -11.53 23.88 -14.01
N LEU A 63 -11.71 22.76 -14.73
CA LEU A 63 -12.06 21.46 -14.16
C LEU A 63 -11.02 20.98 -13.13
N VAL A 64 -9.74 21.00 -13.48
CA VAL A 64 -8.66 20.53 -12.59
C VAL A 64 -8.58 21.41 -11.33
N ARG A 65 -8.67 22.74 -11.47
CA ARG A 65 -8.72 23.65 -10.30
C ARG A 65 -9.93 23.38 -9.42
N TRP A 66 -11.07 23.05 -10.02
CA TRP A 66 -12.26 22.65 -9.28
C TRP A 66 -12.00 21.33 -8.52
N CYS A 67 -11.52 20.29 -9.19
CA CYS A 67 -11.20 19.00 -8.58
C CYS A 67 -10.17 19.11 -7.44
N CYS A 68 -9.13 19.94 -7.62
CA CYS A 68 -8.08 20.17 -6.63
C CYS A 68 -8.60 20.78 -5.31
N ARG A 69 -9.71 21.53 -5.34
CA ARG A 69 -10.34 22.14 -4.16
C ARG A 69 -11.17 21.14 -3.34
N HIS A 70 -11.62 20.06 -3.96
CA HIS A 70 -12.48 19.06 -3.32
C HIS A 70 -11.65 17.87 -2.83
N ALA A 71 -11.95 17.34 -1.66
CA ALA A 71 -11.17 16.25 -1.04
C ALA A 71 -11.09 15.00 -1.92
N VAL A 72 -12.17 14.66 -2.62
CA VAL A 72 -12.27 13.49 -3.51
C VAL A 72 -12.28 13.85 -5.00
N GLY A 73 -12.05 15.12 -5.36
CA GLY A 73 -12.27 15.62 -6.72
C GLY A 73 -11.39 14.95 -7.78
N LEU A 74 -10.07 14.87 -7.54
CA LEU A 74 -9.14 14.22 -8.48
C LEU A 74 -9.36 12.70 -8.56
N ARG A 75 -9.68 12.06 -7.43
CA ARG A 75 -10.03 10.63 -7.41
C ARG A 75 -11.28 10.36 -8.24
N GLY A 76 -12.35 11.13 -8.01
CA GLY A 76 -13.58 11.05 -8.78
C GLY A 76 -13.36 11.29 -10.28
N LEU A 77 -12.50 12.25 -10.63
CA LEU A 77 -12.12 12.52 -12.02
C LEU A 77 -11.48 11.28 -12.68
N VAL A 78 -10.53 10.65 -12.01
CA VAL A 78 -9.85 9.45 -12.52
C VAL A 78 -10.81 8.26 -12.62
N ASP A 79 -11.68 8.07 -11.64
CA ASP A 79 -12.66 6.98 -11.64
C ASP A 79 -13.71 7.16 -12.75
N CYS A 80 -14.15 8.39 -13.03
CA CYS A 80 -15.01 8.68 -14.18
C CYS A 80 -14.28 8.47 -15.51
N LEU A 81 -13.00 8.84 -15.61
CA LEU A 81 -12.22 8.60 -16.83
C LEU A 81 -12.02 7.11 -17.09
N ARG A 82 -11.76 6.31 -16.06
CA ARG A 82 -11.70 4.83 -16.15
C ARG A 82 -13.00 4.23 -16.67
N LEU A 83 -14.15 4.81 -16.32
CA LEU A 83 -15.44 4.36 -16.83
C LEU A 83 -15.62 4.68 -18.32
N LEU A 84 -15.13 5.84 -18.77
CA LEU A 84 -15.22 6.28 -20.16
C LEU A 84 -14.22 5.58 -21.09
N ASP A 85 -13.00 5.38 -20.61
CA ASP A 85 -11.90 4.80 -21.37
C ASP A 85 -10.99 3.98 -20.44
N PRO A 86 -11.35 2.72 -20.13
CA PRO A 86 -10.61 1.87 -19.20
C PRO A 86 -9.16 1.60 -19.59
N HIS A 87 -8.83 1.79 -20.87
CA HIS A 87 -7.53 1.46 -21.44
C HIS A 87 -6.67 2.69 -21.75
N ALA A 88 -7.13 3.90 -21.37
CA ALA A 88 -6.36 5.11 -21.55
C ALA A 88 -5.02 5.02 -20.78
N PRO A 89 -3.86 5.08 -21.47
CA PRO A 89 -2.56 4.95 -20.82
C PRO A 89 -2.28 6.08 -19.83
N GLU A 90 -2.94 7.23 -19.97
CA GLU A 90 -2.83 8.39 -19.08
C GLU A 90 -3.37 8.13 -17.67
N ILE A 91 -4.27 7.15 -17.50
CA ILE A 91 -4.94 6.89 -16.21
C ILE A 91 -3.92 6.58 -15.11
N ALA A 92 -2.93 5.73 -15.38
CA ALA A 92 -1.92 5.38 -14.37
C ALA A 92 -1.17 6.62 -13.88
N ARG A 93 -0.76 7.50 -14.80
CA ARG A 93 -0.06 8.73 -14.44
C ARG A 93 -0.97 9.74 -13.72
N LEU A 94 -2.25 9.80 -14.08
CA LEU A 94 -3.23 10.64 -13.38
C LEU A 94 -3.46 10.17 -11.93
N VAL A 95 -3.45 8.86 -11.67
CA VAL A 95 -3.48 8.32 -10.30
C VAL A 95 -2.26 8.79 -9.52
N ASP A 96 -1.06 8.64 -10.07
CA ASP A 96 0.18 9.06 -9.40
C ASP A 96 0.17 10.55 -9.05
N LEU A 97 -0.33 11.39 -9.97
CA LEU A 97 -0.45 12.84 -9.74
C LEU A 97 -1.54 13.18 -8.73
N GLY A 98 -2.61 12.38 -8.67
CA GLY A 98 -3.65 12.49 -7.63
C GLY A 98 -3.10 12.19 -6.24
N ASP A 99 -2.35 11.09 -6.11
CA ASP A 99 -1.66 10.71 -4.86
C ASP A 99 -0.62 11.79 -4.47
N GLU A 100 0.13 12.32 -5.44
CA GLU A 100 1.07 13.43 -5.21
C GLU A 100 0.37 14.72 -4.75
N TRP A 101 -0.78 15.06 -5.35
CA TRP A 101 -1.59 16.22 -4.94
C TRP A 101 -2.14 16.06 -3.52
N ALA A 102 -2.65 14.88 -3.17
CA ALA A 102 -3.15 14.59 -1.83
C ALA A 102 -2.05 14.75 -0.78
N ALA A 103 -0.87 14.16 -1.02
CA ALA A 103 0.27 14.28 -0.13
C ALA A 103 0.77 15.73 -0.01
N PHE A 104 0.81 16.47 -1.12
CA PHE A 104 1.19 17.89 -1.11
C PHE A 104 0.23 18.74 -0.27
N ARG A 105 -1.08 18.45 -0.34
CA ARG A 105 -2.09 19.12 0.48
C ARG A 105 -1.96 18.79 1.96
N ALA A 106 -1.60 17.55 2.30
CA ALA A 106 -1.39 17.13 3.67
C ALA A 106 -0.09 17.72 4.26
N LEU A 107 0.98 17.78 3.48
CA LEU A 107 2.33 18.19 3.90
C LEU A 107 2.89 19.36 3.05
N PRO A 108 2.22 20.53 2.99
CA PRO A 108 2.60 21.59 2.07
C PRO A 108 3.97 22.19 2.44
N THR A 109 4.88 22.20 1.46
CA THR A 109 6.25 22.72 1.61
C THR A 109 6.72 23.44 0.35
N GLY A 110 7.59 24.44 0.53
CA GLY A 110 8.23 25.16 -0.58
C GLY A 110 9.31 24.35 -1.30
N ASP A 111 9.77 23.24 -0.72
CA ASP A 111 10.79 22.35 -1.29
C ASP A 111 10.19 21.04 -1.84
N TRP A 112 8.90 21.00 -2.18
CA TRP A 112 8.22 19.79 -2.61
C TRP A 112 8.96 19.04 -3.72
N ASP A 113 9.37 19.74 -4.78
CA ASP A 113 10.07 19.13 -5.91
C ASP A 113 11.46 18.59 -5.54
N ARG A 114 12.14 19.24 -4.58
CA ARG A 114 13.43 18.77 -4.07
C ARG A 114 13.25 17.51 -3.23
N LEU A 115 12.26 17.49 -2.33
CA LEU A 115 11.89 16.29 -1.58
C LEU A 115 11.53 15.14 -2.52
N ALA A 116 10.68 15.40 -3.51
CA ALA A 116 10.25 14.39 -4.46
C ALA A 116 11.44 13.82 -5.24
N LYS A 117 12.37 14.68 -5.66
CA LYS A 117 13.62 14.24 -6.29
C LYS A 117 14.49 13.41 -5.34
N ALA A 118 14.65 13.85 -4.10
CA ALA A 118 15.43 13.16 -3.06
C ALA A 118 14.88 11.75 -2.81
N LEU A 119 13.59 11.63 -2.48
CA LEU A 119 12.94 10.35 -2.20
C LEU A 119 12.87 9.42 -3.42
N ARG A 120 12.71 9.95 -4.64
CA ARG A 120 12.78 9.14 -5.88
C ARG A 120 14.18 8.61 -6.18
N SER A 121 15.22 9.27 -5.67
CA SER A 121 16.61 8.85 -5.88
C SER A 121 17.06 7.73 -4.93
N VAL A 122 16.30 7.48 -3.87
CA VAL A 122 16.60 6.44 -2.89
C VAL A 122 16.16 5.08 -3.42
N ARG A 123 17.11 4.15 -3.42
CA ARG A 123 16.92 2.70 -3.54
C ARG A 123 17.44 2.04 -2.27
N LEU A 124 16.64 1.17 -1.69
CA LEU A 124 16.98 0.42 -0.47
C LEU A 124 17.71 -0.88 -0.84
N SER A 125 17.33 -1.49 -1.97
CA SER A 125 17.96 -2.68 -2.56
C SER A 125 17.93 -2.62 -4.09
N ASP A 126 18.86 -3.36 -4.72
CA ASP A 126 18.85 -3.60 -6.17
C ASP A 126 17.88 -4.74 -6.55
N ASP A 127 17.53 -5.61 -5.60
CA ASP A 127 16.55 -6.68 -5.78
C ASP A 127 15.12 -6.15 -5.50
N PRO A 128 14.19 -6.21 -6.47
CA PRO A 128 12.81 -5.75 -6.28
C PRO A 128 12.07 -6.38 -5.10
N PHE A 129 12.36 -7.64 -4.75
CA PHE A 129 11.69 -8.32 -3.64
C PHE A 129 12.22 -7.80 -2.29
N GLU A 130 13.53 -7.66 -2.16
CA GLU A 130 14.14 -7.04 -0.98
C GLU A 130 13.79 -5.55 -0.85
N GLU A 131 13.70 -4.80 -1.95
CA GLU A 131 13.19 -3.42 -1.94
C GLU A 131 11.76 -3.37 -1.37
N ARG A 132 10.87 -4.27 -1.82
CA ARG A 132 9.48 -4.34 -1.32
C ARG A 132 9.43 -4.69 0.17
N ARG A 133 10.30 -5.60 0.62
CA ARG A 133 10.43 -5.99 2.04
C ARG A 133 10.87 -4.81 2.90
N GLU A 134 11.92 -4.09 2.48
CA GLU A 134 12.40 -2.91 3.21
C GLU A 134 11.36 -1.79 3.25
N LEU A 135 10.60 -1.59 2.16
CA LEU A 135 9.48 -0.64 2.15
C LEU A 135 8.38 -1.04 3.14
N ARG A 136 8.07 -2.34 3.27
CA ARG A 136 7.08 -2.84 4.25
C ARG A 136 7.57 -2.61 5.68
N ARG A 137 8.83 -2.94 5.99
CA ARG A 137 9.45 -2.67 7.31
C ARG A 137 9.38 -1.18 7.67
N LEU A 138 9.68 -0.31 6.70
CA LEU A 138 9.56 1.14 6.90
C LEU A 138 8.11 1.59 7.13
N ALA A 139 7.15 1.02 6.39
CA ALA A 139 5.73 1.32 6.58
C ALA A 139 5.23 0.90 7.96
N GLU A 140 5.63 -0.28 8.43
CA GLU A 140 5.30 -0.82 9.74
C GLU A 140 5.79 0.10 10.86
N VAL A 141 7.09 0.44 10.87
CA VAL A 141 7.66 1.39 11.84
C VAL A 141 6.98 2.75 11.76
N SER A 142 6.69 3.22 10.54
CA SER A 142 6.05 4.53 10.34
C SER A 142 4.62 4.61 10.84
N THR A 143 3.95 3.48 10.96
CA THR A 143 2.54 3.37 11.35
C THR A 143 2.35 2.71 12.71
N ASP A 144 3.43 2.46 13.45
CA ASP A 144 3.39 1.74 14.74
C ASP A 144 2.66 0.39 14.60
N GLY A 145 2.94 -0.34 13.51
CA GLY A 145 2.34 -1.63 13.22
C GLY A 145 0.91 -1.60 12.65
N HIS A 146 0.33 -0.42 12.39
CA HIS A 146 -1.05 -0.31 11.87
C HIS A 146 -1.14 -0.37 10.33
N CYS A 147 -0.01 -0.49 9.62
CA CYS A 147 0.02 -0.73 8.17
C CYS A 147 0.01 -2.23 7.88
N ASP A 148 -1.19 -2.80 7.81
CA ASP A 148 -1.37 -4.23 7.62
C ASP A 148 -0.96 -4.74 6.23
N ASP A 149 -0.99 -3.87 5.21
CA ASP A 149 -0.57 -4.22 3.86
C ASP A 149 -0.13 -3.01 3.05
N LEU A 150 0.97 -3.22 2.34
CA LEU A 150 1.55 -2.22 1.47
C LEU A 150 0.94 -2.37 0.07
N PRO A 151 0.17 -1.38 -0.43
CA PRO A 151 -0.47 -1.49 -1.74
C PRO A 151 0.54 -1.81 -2.85
N ALA A 152 0.12 -2.56 -3.88
CA ALA A 152 1.00 -2.96 -4.99
C ALA A 152 1.72 -1.76 -5.68
N ARG A 153 1.05 -0.59 -5.72
CA ARG A 153 1.60 0.67 -6.25
C ARG A 153 2.75 1.26 -5.42
N CYS A 154 2.88 0.86 -4.16
CA CYS A 154 3.95 1.31 -3.28
C CYS A 154 5.20 0.46 -3.52
N ASN A 155 5.93 0.78 -4.59
CA ASN A 155 7.11 0.05 -5.09
C ASN A 155 8.40 0.88 -5.03
N SER A 156 8.34 2.05 -4.40
CA SER A 156 9.47 2.95 -4.18
C SER A 156 9.25 3.77 -2.92
N VAL A 157 10.33 4.30 -2.35
CA VAL A 157 10.28 5.22 -1.20
C VAL A 157 9.34 6.40 -1.46
N TRP A 158 9.36 6.95 -2.68
CA TRP A 158 8.45 8.04 -3.06
C TRP A 158 6.98 7.61 -3.01
N SER A 159 6.63 6.49 -3.62
CA SER A 159 5.24 5.99 -3.60
C SER A 159 4.76 5.59 -2.19
N LEU A 160 5.67 5.12 -1.33
CA LEU A 160 5.38 4.86 0.09
C LEU A 160 5.14 6.17 0.84
N PHE A 161 5.98 7.19 0.62
CA PHE A 161 5.80 8.51 1.22
C PHE A 161 4.44 9.12 0.84
N LEU A 162 4.05 9.05 -0.44
CA LEU A 162 2.74 9.54 -0.90
C LEU A 162 1.60 8.80 -0.20
N HIS A 163 1.69 7.48 -0.08
CA HIS A 163 0.69 6.67 0.60
C HIS A 163 0.57 7.02 2.10
N LEU A 164 1.70 7.15 2.80
CA LEU A 164 1.73 7.48 4.23
C LEU A 164 1.35 8.94 4.52
N ALA A 165 1.46 9.85 3.55
CA ALA A 165 1.04 11.24 3.73
C ALA A 165 -0.49 11.38 3.85
N ASP A 166 -1.24 10.40 3.36
CA ASP A 166 -2.71 10.32 3.51
C ASP A 166 -3.14 9.67 4.84
N HIS A 167 -2.19 9.15 5.63
CA HIS A 167 -2.48 8.55 6.93
C HIS A 167 -2.47 9.61 8.03
N ASN A 168 -3.50 9.59 8.88
CA ASN A 168 -3.56 10.46 10.05
C ASN A 168 -2.57 9.98 11.13
N ALA A 169 -2.01 10.92 11.87
CA ALA A 169 -1.30 10.62 13.09
C ALA A 169 -2.30 10.22 14.19
N GLY A 170 -1.91 9.28 15.05
CA GLY A 170 -2.57 9.07 16.33
C GLY A 170 -2.49 10.32 17.21
N SER A 171 -3.31 10.38 18.26
CA SER A 171 -3.27 11.51 19.20
C SER A 171 -1.89 11.63 19.85
N GLY A 172 -1.23 12.78 19.68
CA GLY A 172 0.12 13.02 20.21
C GLY A 172 1.24 12.28 19.49
N ALA A 173 0.99 11.75 18.28
CA ALA A 173 1.98 11.09 17.44
C ALA A 173 2.36 11.98 16.24
N LEU A 174 3.49 11.64 15.61
CA LEU A 174 3.88 12.24 14.33
C LEU A 174 3.15 11.58 13.18
N LEU A 175 3.02 12.32 12.07
CA LEU A 175 2.47 11.77 10.83
C LEU A 175 3.36 10.63 10.32
N PRO A 176 2.79 9.51 9.85
CA PRO A 176 3.57 8.38 9.35
C PRO A 176 4.60 8.75 8.27
N ALA A 177 4.25 9.65 7.36
CA ALA A 177 5.19 10.16 6.36
C ALA A 177 6.40 10.90 6.96
N MET A 178 6.24 11.58 8.10
CA MET A 178 7.35 12.23 8.81
C MET A 178 8.24 11.21 9.52
N VAL A 179 7.65 10.16 10.09
CA VAL A 179 8.39 9.05 10.70
C VAL A 179 9.22 8.33 9.62
N LEU A 180 8.62 8.04 8.46
CA LEU A 180 9.32 7.45 7.31
C LEU A 180 10.58 8.23 6.94
N VAL A 181 10.45 9.56 6.75
CA VAL A 181 11.56 10.41 6.33
C VAL A 181 12.68 10.41 7.37
N ASP A 182 12.34 10.42 8.66
CA ASP A 182 13.32 10.37 9.75
C ASP A 182 14.04 9.02 9.82
N CYS A 183 13.29 7.91 9.76
CA CYS A 183 13.83 6.55 9.70
C CYS A 183 14.79 6.39 8.52
N LEU A 184 14.37 6.87 7.34
CA LEU A 184 15.17 6.78 6.14
C LEU A 184 16.48 7.55 6.27
N ALA A 185 16.43 8.77 6.78
CA ALA A 185 17.63 9.56 7.02
C ALA A 185 18.59 8.90 8.02
N GLY A 186 18.13 8.04 8.91
CA GLY A 186 18.96 7.24 9.81
C GLY A 186 19.67 6.06 9.12
N ARG A 187 19.13 5.56 8.01
CA ARG A 187 19.62 4.37 7.28
C ARG A 187 20.49 4.70 6.07
N LEU A 188 20.39 5.91 5.53
CA LEU A 188 21.15 6.32 4.33
C LEU A 188 22.65 6.45 4.61
N GLY A 189 23.47 5.84 3.75
CA GLY A 189 24.92 6.05 3.72
C GLY A 189 25.34 7.42 3.17
N ASP A 190 24.52 8.04 2.32
CA ASP A 190 24.75 9.40 1.82
C ASP A 190 24.41 10.44 2.90
N SER A 191 25.45 10.95 3.55
CA SER A 191 25.32 11.96 4.61
C SER A 191 24.68 13.28 4.15
N ALA A 192 24.85 13.68 2.88
CA ALA A 192 24.30 14.92 2.36
C ALA A 192 22.78 14.79 2.15
N LEU A 193 22.35 13.69 1.54
CA LEU A 193 20.94 13.35 1.38
C LEU A 193 20.25 13.15 2.72
N ALA A 194 20.88 12.42 3.65
CA ALA A 194 20.36 12.23 5.01
C ALA A 194 20.16 13.57 5.74
N ALA A 195 21.12 14.50 5.64
CA ALA A 195 20.99 15.82 6.22
C ALA A 195 19.89 16.65 5.57
N GLU A 196 19.67 16.51 4.26
CA GLU A 196 18.57 17.16 3.54
C GLU A 196 17.20 16.66 4.02
N LEU A 197 17.02 15.34 4.13
CA LEU A 197 15.79 14.74 4.63
C LEU A 197 15.49 15.17 6.08
N ARG A 198 16.51 15.20 6.96
CA ARG A 198 16.33 15.71 8.34
C ARG A 198 15.92 17.18 8.38
N ARG A 199 16.56 18.03 7.56
CA ARG A 199 16.18 19.45 7.44
C ARG A 199 14.77 19.64 6.92
N TYR A 200 14.32 18.77 6.00
CA TYR A 200 12.94 18.78 5.55
C TYR A 200 11.97 18.44 6.68
N ASN A 201 12.22 17.32 7.35
CA ASN A 201 11.34 16.84 8.41
C ASN A 201 11.26 17.82 9.58
N TRP A 202 12.38 18.45 9.93
CA TRP A 202 12.44 19.49 10.95
C TRP A 202 11.55 20.69 10.63
N ARG A 203 11.56 21.17 9.38
CA ARG A 203 10.73 22.32 8.98
C ARG A 203 9.24 21.98 8.97
N LEU A 204 8.88 20.74 8.64
CA LEU A 204 7.51 20.28 8.83
C LEU A 204 7.15 20.24 10.32
N ALA A 205 8.05 19.74 11.17
CA ALA A 205 7.82 19.66 12.60
C ALA A 205 7.65 21.04 13.23
N GLU A 206 8.43 22.05 12.80
CA GLU A 206 8.23 23.45 13.19
C GLU A 206 6.86 23.98 12.75
N LYS A 207 6.45 23.67 11.52
CA LYS A 207 5.16 24.12 10.97
C LYS A 207 3.95 23.49 11.69
N PHE A 208 4.07 22.25 12.10
CA PHE A 208 3.02 21.52 12.82
C PHE A 208 3.15 21.62 14.35
N GLU A 209 4.15 22.33 14.87
CA GLU A 209 4.42 22.50 16.29
C GLU A 209 4.64 21.16 17.04
N VAL A 210 5.39 20.23 16.41
CA VAL A 210 5.66 18.86 16.88
C VAL A 210 7.16 18.53 16.93
N THR A 211 8.01 19.55 17.11
CA THR A 211 9.47 19.39 17.16
C THR A 211 9.94 18.47 18.30
N ASP A 212 9.25 18.54 19.43
CA ASP A 212 9.50 17.70 20.61
C ASP A 212 9.29 16.21 20.31
N LEU A 213 8.30 15.87 19.48
CA LEU A 213 8.08 14.48 19.05
C LEU A 213 9.24 13.97 18.18
N VAL A 214 9.80 14.81 17.30
CA VAL A 214 10.96 14.47 16.46
C VAL A 214 12.24 14.31 17.28
N GLU A 215 12.37 15.04 18.39
CA GLU A 215 13.50 14.88 19.31
C GLU A 215 13.37 13.58 20.12
N GLN A 216 12.17 13.26 20.60
CA GLN A 216 11.89 12.05 21.39
C GLN A 216 11.96 10.76 20.57
N ALA A 217 11.70 10.83 19.26
CA ALA A 217 11.85 9.79 18.23
C ALA A 217 11.96 8.34 18.72
N ARG A 218 10.90 7.84 19.35
CA ARG A 218 10.85 6.50 19.94
C ARG A 218 11.11 5.39 18.90
N TRP A 219 10.61 5.60 17.67
CA TRP A 219 10.79 4.72 16.50
C TRP A 219 12.26 4.49 16.11
N ARG A 220 13.19 5.40 16.44
CA ARG A 220 14.63 5.22 16.16
C ARG A 220 15.23 4.07 16.98
N ASN A 221 14.64 3.74 18.13
CA ASN A 221 15.06 2.63 18.97
C ASN A 221 14.45 1.30 18.51
N GLU A 222 13.19 1.29 18.06
CA GLU A 222 12.53 0.12 17.45
C GLU A 222 13.29 -0.36 16.21
N THR A 223 13.78 0.58 15.39
CA THR A 223 14.62 0.26 14.23
C THR A 223 15.95 -0.43 14.60
N LYS A 224 16.42 -0.30 15.85
CA LYS A 224 17.67 -0.91 16.34
C LYS A 224 17.44 -2.21 17.13
N ALA A 225 16.22 -2.46 17.60
CA ALA A 225 15.90 -3.58 18.50
C ALA A 225 15.51 -4.87 17.77
N ALA A 226 15.50 -4.89 16.43
CA ALA A 226 15.15 -6.05 15.62
C ALA A 226 16.29 -7.10 15.61
N ASP A 227 16.42 -7.84 16.71
CA ASP A 227 17.07 -9.16 16.78
C ASP A 227 16.02 -10.28 16.64
N ASP A 228 14.74 -9.92 16.47
CA ASP A 228 13.67 -10.81 16.03
C ASP A 228 13.67 -10.87 14.50
N ASP A 229 13.78 -12.07 13.95
CA ASP A 229 13.76 -12.33 12.50
C ASP A 229 12.43 -11.80 11.88
N PRO A 230 12.43 -10.61 11.26
CA PRO A 230 11.23 -9.95 10.75
C PRO A 230 10.79 -10.57 9.41
N ASP A 231 11.49 -11.60 8.96
CA ASP A 231 11.25 -12.30 7.70
C ASP A 231 10.35 -13.53 7.85
N VAL A 232 9.80 -13.74 9.05
CA VAL A 232 8.84 -14.79 9.31
C VAL A 232 7.42 -14.29 9.06
N VAL A 233 6.73 -14.97 8.15
CA VAL A 233 5.34 -14.69 7.78
C VAL A 233 4.45 -15.78 8.35
N HIS A 234 3.51 -15.42 9.20
CA HIS A 234 2.49 -16.32 9.70
C HIS A 234 1.26 -16.28 8.79
N LEU A 235 1.01 -17.38 8.09
CA LEU A 235 -0.19 -17.60 7.30
C LEU A 235 -1.13 -18.53 8.07
N VAL A 236 -2.26 -18.00 8.50
CA VAL A 236 -3.24 -18.75 9.30
C VAL A 236 -4.44 -19.08 8.43
N PHE A 237 -4.79 -20.37 8.35
CA PHE A 237 -6.01 -20.87 7.74
C PHE A 237 -7.02 -21.25 8.82
N GLU A 238 -8.26 -20.80 8.68
CA GLU A 238 -9.41 -21.29 9.44
C GLU A 238 -10.32 -22.04 8.50
N VAL A 239 -10.67 -23.27 8.87
CA VAL A 239 -11.61 -24.10 8.12
C VAL A 239 -12.91 -24.17 8.93
N ASP A 240 -13.97 -23.52 8.46
CA ASP A 240 -15.27 -23.56 9.12
C ASP A 240 -16.25 -24.43 8.32
N PRO A 241 -16.71 -25.57 8.85
CA PRO A 241 -17.72 -26.40 8.18
C PRO A 241 -19.04 -25.66 7.97
N ASP A 242 -19.67 -25.86 6.81
CA ASP A 242 -21.03 -25.35 6.60
C ASP A 242 -22.02 -26.12 7.50
N PRO A 243 -22.88 -25.43 8.27
CA PRO A 243 -23.78 -26.08 9.23
C PRO A 243 -24.90 -26.91 8.56
N VAL A 244 -25.14 -26.72 7.26
CA VAL A 244 -26.19 -27.38 6.49
C VAL A 244 -25.62 -28.42 5.52
N ASP A 245 -24.48 -28.13 4.90
CA ASP A 245 -23.86 -28.98 3.88
C ASP A 245 -22.44 -29.42 4.30
N GLN A 246 -22.33 -30.61 4.90
CA GLN A 246 -21.06 -31.16 5.42
C GLN A 246 -19.98 -31.37 4.33
N ALA A 247 -20.34 -31.32 3.05
CA ALA A 247 -19.38 -31.38 1.95
C ALA A 247 -18.75 -30.02 1.63
N LYS A 248 -19.22 -28.93 2.27
CA LYS A 248 -18.74 -27.57 2.08
C LYS A 248 -18.10 -27.01 3.33
N VAL A 249 -17.14 -26.14 3.10
CA VAL A 249 -16.39 -25.43 4.12
C VAL A 249 -16.16 -23.99 3.67
N VAL A 250 -16.05 -23.09 4.62
CA VAL A 250 -15.51 -21.75 4.41
C VAL A 250 -14.05 -21.79 4.84
N LEU A 251 -13.14 -21.61 3.88
CA LEU A 251 -11.72 -21.40 4.16
C LEU A 251 -11.49 -19.89 4.29
N SER A 252 -11.21 -19.44 5.50
CA SER A 252 -10.73 -18.08 5.76
C SER A 252 -9.22 -18.11 5.98
N HIS A 253 -8.52 -17.06 5.55
CA HIS A 253 -7.08 -16.97 5.84
C HIS A 253 -6.64 -15.56 6.25
N TRP A 254 -5.62 -15.52 7.10
CA TRP A 254 -5.02 -14.31 7.62
C TRP A 254 -3.51 -14.32 7.43
N LEU A 255 -2.95 -13.15 7.18
CA LEU A 255 -1.51 -12.94 7.13
C LEU A 255 -1.07 -12.11 8.33
N ASN A 256 0.03 -12.50 8.96
CA ASN A 256 0.68 -11.71 10.00
C ASN A 256 2.21 -11.76 9.83
N TRP A 257 2.88 -10.64 10.09
CA TRP A 257 4.34 -10.55 10.02
C TRP A 257 4.91 -10.56 11.43
N LYS A 258 5.93 -11.40 11.69
CA LYS A 258 6.55 -11.47 13.01
C LYS A 258 7.24 -10.14 13.32
N GLY A 259 6.85 -9.49 14.42
CA GLY A 259 7.34 -8.16 14.81
C GLY A 259 6.20 -7.13 14.95
N SER A 260 5.16 -7.28 14.13
CA SER A 260 3.88 -6.60 14.35
C SER A 260 3.14 -7.31 15.49
N GLY A 261 2.55 -6.58 16.44
CA GLY A 261 1.58 -7.19 17.36
C GLY A 261 0.52 -7.97 16.58
N TRP A 262 -0.24 -8.88 17.21
CA TRP A 262 -1.26 -9.64 16.46
C TRP A 262 -2.35 -8.73 15.88
N HIS A 263 -2.20 -8.37 14.60
CA HIS A 263 -3.15 -7.61 13.79
C HIS A 263 -3.48 -8.42 12.53
N GLY A 264 -3.73 -9.73 12.70
CA GLY A 264 -3.94 -10.64 11.58
C GLY A 264 -4.99 -10.10 10.61
N ARG A 265 -4.57 -9.83 9.36
CA ARG A 265 -5.47 -9.30 8.34
C ARG A 265 -6.16 -10.45 7.62
N ARG A 266 -7.50 -10.48 7.67
CA ARG A 266 -8.31 -11.43 6.91
C ARG A 266 -8.17 -11.12 5.42
N ARG A 267 -7.51 -12.00 4.67
CA ARG A 267 -7.16 -11.80 3.25
C ARG A 267 -8.26 -12.29 2.31
N GLY A 268 -9.02 -13.30 2.72
CA GLY A 268 -10.17 -13.73 1.93
C GLY A 268 -10.93 -14.88 2.56
N ASP A 269 -12.13 -15.10 2.02
CA ASP A 269 -12.99 -16.24 2.29
C ASP A 269 -13.28 -16.97 0.99
N ALA A 270 -13.10 -18.28 1.02
CA ALA A 270 -13.47 -19.15 -0.08
C ALA A 270 -14.49 -20.17 0.43
N ALA A 271 -15.73 -20.08 -0.05
CA ALA A 271 -16.72 -21.12 0.14
C ALA A 271 -16.48 -22.22 -0.90
N ILE A 272 -15.89 -23.34 -0.47
CA ILE A 272 -15.39 -24.41 -1.35
C ILE A 272 -15.91 -25.77 -0.89
N ARG A 273 -15.75 -26.80 -1.73
CA ARG A 273 -15.96 -28.17 -1.26
C ARG A 273 -14.80 -28.59 -0.38
N ARG A 274 -15.06 -29.46 0.58
CA ARG A 274 -14.04 -30.03 1.45
C ARG A 274 -12.94 -30.75 0.65
N ASP A 275 -13.28 -31.38 -0.47
CA ASP A 275 -12.33 -32.07 -1.35
C ASP A 275 -11.39 -31.11 -2.09
N ASP A 276 -11.74 -29.82 -2.19
CA ASP A 276 -10.95 -28.78 -2.87
C ASP A 276 -9.99 -28.04 -1.92
N LEU A 277 -9.99 -28.38 -0.61
CA LEU A 277 -9.20 -27.67 0.42
C LEU A 277 -7.70 -27.69 0.13
N GLU A 278 -7.16 -28.85 -0.25
CA GLU A 278 -5.72 -29.00 -0.51
C GLU A 278 -5.27 -28.09 -1.66
N ALA A 279 -6.05 -28.07 -2.74
CA ALA A 279 -5.76 -27.26 -3.92
C ALA A 279 -5.89 -25.75 -3.64
N GLU A 280 -6.87 -25.34 -2.84
CA GLU A 280 -7.05 -23.94 -2.47
C GLU A 280 -5.94 -23.44 -1.53
N VAL A 281 -5.51 -24.28 -0.58
CA VAL A 281 -4.38 -23.96 0.30
C VAL A 281 -3.07 -23.84 -0.48
N ASP A 282 -2.81 -24.78 -1.40
CA ASP A 282 -1.65 -24.70 -2.30
C ASP A 282 -1.68 -23.40 -3.14
N ARG A 283 -2.83 -23.03 -3.70
CA ARG A 283 -3.01 -21.78 -4.45
C ARG A 283 -2.65 -20.56 -3.60
N VAL A 284 -3.18 -20.46 -2.39
CA VAL A 284 -2.94 -19.32 -1.48
C VAL A 284 -1.46 -19.24 -1.09
N ILE A 285 -0.83 -20.37 -0.80
CA ILE A 285 0.60 -20.42 -0.48
C ILE A 285 1.45 -20.01 -1.68
N ALA A 286 1.15 -20.53 -2.88
CA ALA A 286 1.87 -20.18 -4.10
C ALA A 286 1.74 -18.69 -4.46
N GLU A 287 0.57 -18.09 -4.25
CA GLU A 287 0.36 -16.65 -4.42
C GLU A 287 1.19 -15.83 -3.44
N LEU A 288 1.26 -16.25 -2.18
CA LEU A 288 2.09 -15.61 -1.17
C LEU A 288 3.58 -15.75 -1.53
N GLU A 289 4.04 -16.95 -1.88
CA GLU A 289 5.43 -17.20 -2.30
C GLU A 289 5.84 -16.32 -3.48
N ALA A 290 4.96 -16.17 -4.47
CA ALA A 290 5.18 -15.28 -5.60
C ALA A 290 5.23 -13.80 -5.17
N GLU A 291 4.39 -13.37 -4.22
CA GLU A 291 4.44 -12.01 -3.65
C GLU A 291 5.77 -11.76 -2.92
N LEU A 292 6.29 -12.77 -2.23
CA LEU A 292 7.53 -12.70 -1.47
C LEU A 292 8.79 -12.92 -2.31
N GLY A 293 8.64 -13.27 -3.58
CA GLY A 293 9.78 -13.58 -4.46
C GLY A 293 10.54 -14.83 -4.04
N VAL A 294 9.88 -15.77 -3.37
CA VAL A 294 10.48 -17.06 -3.03
C VAL A 294 10.74 -17.80 -4.34
N THR A 295 12.01 -17.88 -4.74
CA THR A 295 12.44 -18.63 -5.91
C THR A 295 13.13 -19.93 -5.48
N PRO A 296 13.08 -21.01 -6.31
CA PRO A 296 13.75 -22.27 -6.00
C PRO A 296 15.28 -22.17 -5.87
N ALA A 297 15.87 -21.08 -6.37
CA ALA A 297 17.30 -20.84 -6.43
C ALA A 297 17.81 -19.86 -5.35
N ALA A 298 16.91 -19.15 -4.66
CA ALA A 298 17.29 -18.28 -3.55
C ALA A 298 17.38 -19.11 -2.26
N GLU A 299 18.42 -18.88 -1.44
CA GLU A 299 18.40 -19.29 -0.03
C GLU A 299 17.11 -18.73 0.58
N ARG A 300 16.28 -19.54 1.24
CA ARG A 300 14.91 -19.17 1.71
C ARG A 300 14.93 -17.81 2.42
N VAL A 301 14.55 -16.76 1.70
CA VAL A 301 14.68 -15.37 2.17
C VAL A 301 13.55 -14.99 3.14
N SER A 302 12.55 -15.85 3.33
CA SER A 302 11.46 -15.67 4.30
C SER A 302 10.94 -17.04 4.77
N ALA A 303 10.76 -17.24 6.07
CA ALA A 303 10.12 -18.45 6.58
C ALA A 303 8.61 -18.23 6.65
N ILE A 304 7.84 -18.85 5.74
CA ILE A 304 6.38 -18.89 5.88
C ILE A 304 6.04 -19.96 6.91
N VAL A 305 5.45 -19.57 8.03
CA VAL A 305 4.87 -20.46 9.03
C VAL A 305 3.38 -20.60 8.73
N VAL A 306 2.94 -21.82 8.44
CA VAL A 306 1.54 -22.11 8.11
C VAL A 306 0.84 -22.65 9.34
N GLU A 307 -0.28 -22.06 9.72
CA GLU A 307 -1.07 -22.45 10.89
C GLU A 307 -2.49 -22.81 10.49
N PHE A 308 -2.98 -23.97 10.91
CA PHE A 308 -4.34 -24.42 10.67
C PHE A 308 -5.18 -24.38 11.94
N ALA A 309 -6.26 -23.58 11.92
CA ALA A 309 -7.37 -23.67 12.86
C ALA A 309 -8.45 -24.59 12.29
N LEU A 310 -8.46 -25.84 12.77
CA LEU A 310 -9.34 -26.88 12.27
C LEU A 310 -10.47 -27.18 13.26
N PRO A 311 -11.68 -27.51 12.77
CA PRO A 311 -12.76 -28.00 13.59
C PRO A 311 -12.38 -29.36 14.18
N TRP A 312 -13.00 -29.73 15.29
CA TRP A 312 -12.70 -30.98 16.00
C TRP A 312 -12.70 -32.22 15.09
N GLU A 313 -13.62 -32.27 14.14
CA GLU A 313 -13.77 -33.37 13.17
C GLU A 313 -12.58 -33.51 12.22
N MET A 314 -11.79 -32.45 12.06
CA MET A 314 -10.67 -32.36 11.13
C MET A 314 -9.33 -32.22 11.84
N ILE A 315 -9.28 -32.16 13.17
CA ILE A 315 -8.04 -31.91 13.93
C ILE A 315 -6.96 -32.98 13.69
N ASN A 316 -7.36 -34.21 13.32
CA ASN A 316 -6.46 -35.31 13.00
C ASN A 316 -6.19 -35.44 11.49
N THR A 317 -6.60 -34.45 10.68
CA THR A 317 -6.26 -34.40 9.26
C THR A 317 -4.76 -34.13 9.15
N ALA A 318 -4.08 -34.93 8.34
CA ALA A 318 -2.63 -34.86 8.16
C ALA A 318 -2.25 -33.71 7.19
N VAL A 319 -2.65 -32.49 7.55
CA VAL A 319 -2.48 -31.25 6.76
C VAL A 319 -1.04 -30.95 6.43
N GLU A 320 -0.10 -31.40 7.27
CA GLU A 320 1.34 -31.27 7.05
C GLU A 320 1.83 -32.06 5.81
N PHE A 321 1.05 -33.05 5.35
CA PHE A 321 1.33 -33.86 4.16
C PHE A 321 0.57 -33.41 2.92
N TRP A 322 -0.20 -32.33 3.00
CA TRP A 322 -0.92 -31.82 1.83
C TRP A 322 0.06 -31.47 0.70
N PRO A 323 -0.32 -31.79 -0.56
CA PRO A 323 0.54 -31.59 -1.70
C PRO A 323 0.72 -30.10 -1.97
N LYS A 324 1.98 -29.69 -2.19
CA LYS A 324 2.35 -28.38 -2.70
C LYS A 324 2.86 -28.51 -4.13
N ALA A 325 2.38 -27.66 -5.03
CA ALA A 325 2.91 -27.58 -6.38
C ALA A 325 4.40 -27.19 -6.34
N SER A 326 5.23 -28.00 -6.99
CA SER A 326 6.67 -27.78 -7.12
C SER A 326 7.04 -27.54 -8.58
N PRO A 327 8.03 -26.68 -8.87
CA PRO A 327 8.57 -26.51 -10.22
C PRO A 327 9.14 -27.80 -10.83
N SER A 328 9.41 -28.83 -10.03
CA SER A 328 10.03 -30.09 -10.45
C SER A 328 9.05 -31.18 -10.92
N ASP A 329 7.78 -30.85 -11.20
CA ASP A 329 6.68 -31.79 -11.51
C ASP A 329 6.42 -32.87 -10.43
N VAL A 330 7.11 -32.79 -9.29
CA VAL A 330 6.97 -33.69 -8.14
C VAL A 330 6.38 -32.90 -6.98
N SER A 331 5.14 -33.21 -6.62
CA SER A 331 4.48 -32.64 -5.43
C SER A 331 5.30 -32.98 -4.18
N VAL A 332 5.55 -31.97 -3.34
CA VAL A 332 6.19 -32.12 -2.03
C VAL A 332 5.19 -31.84 -0.92
N PRO A 333 5.27 -32.52 0.24
CA PRO A 333 4.49 -32.17 1.42
C PRO A 333 4.74 -30.73 1.88
N LEU A 334 3.70 -30.03 2.37
CA LEU A 334 3.82 -28.68 2.94
C LEU A 334 4.94 -28.56 3.98
N ALA A 335 5.08 -29.55 4.86
CA ALA A 335 6.07 -29.55 5.94
C ALA A 335 7.54 -29.58 5.48
N VAL A 336 7.80 -29.86 4.19
CA VAL A 336 9.17 -29.80 3.62
C VAL A 336 9.64 -28.36 3.48
N ASP A 337 8.73 -27.49 3.06
CA ASP A 337 9.04 -26.09 2.78
C ASP A 337 8.71 -25.17 3.96
N HIS A 338 7.64 -25.47 4.68
CA HIS A 338 7.05 -24.56 5.66
C HIS A 338 6.83 -25.27 7.00
N PRO A 339 7.17 -24.64 8.14
CA PRO A 339 6.69 -25.11 9.43
C PRO A 339 5.16 -25.10 9.46
N VAL A 340 4.55 -26.23 9.83
CA VAL A 340 3.10 -26.38 9.93
C VAL A 340 2.68 -26.51 11.39
N LEU A 341 1.75 -25.65 11.81
CA LEU A 341 1.13 -25.65 13.13
C LEU A 341 -0.35 -26.03 13.00
N VAL A 342 -0.89 -26.77 13.97
CA VAL A 342 -2.30 -27.15 14.00
C VAL A 342 -2.89 -26.81 15.36
N ARG A 343 -4.05 -26.14 15.35
CA ARG A 343 -4.84 -25.78 16.54
C ARG A 343 -6.31 -26.08 16.32
N SER A 344 -7.05 -26.20 17.42
CA SER A 344 -8.52 -26.37 17.40
C SER A 344 -9.20 -25.02 17.20
N LEU A 345 -10.17 -25.01 16.30
CA LEU A 345 -11.04 -23.88 16.00
C LEU A 345 -11.90 -23.49 17.21
N GLU A 346 -12.46 -24.47 17.90
CA GLU A 346 -13.32 -24.26 19.06
C GLU A 346 -12.58 -23.57 20.21
N ARG A 347 -11.30 -23.93 20.42
CA ARG A 347 -10.44 -23.26 21.41
C ARG A 347 -10.10 -21.83 21.02
N THR A 348 -10.00 -21.56 19.72
CA THR A 348 -9.75 -20.22 19.18
C THR A 348 -10.97 -19.31 19.38
N ARG A 349 -12.18 -19.84 19.18
CA ARG A 349 -13.43 -19.08 19.31
C ARG A 349 -13.88 -18.85 20.76
N ALA A 350 -13.37 -19.65 21.70
CA ALA A 350 -13.71 -19.57 23.12
C ALA A 350 -12.82 -18.58 23.91
N GLN A 351 -11.91 -17.88 23.21
CA GLN A 351 -10.95 -16.91 23.75
C GLN A 351 -11.33 -15.51 23.28
#